data_AF-A0A7K9DMX8-F1
#
_entry.id   AF-A0A7K9DMX8-F1
#
_cell.length_a   1.000
_cell.length_b   1.000
_cell.length_c   1.000
_cell.angle_alpha   90.00
_cell.angle_beta   90.00
_cell.angle_gamma   90.00
#
_symmetry.space_group_name_H-M   'P 1'
#
loop_
_entity.id
_entity.type
_entity.pdbx_description
1 polymer ?
#
loop_
_entity_poly.entity_id
_entity_poly.type
_entity_poly.pdbx_seq_one_letter_code
_entity_poly.pdbx_strand_id
1 'polypeptide(L)'
;MGYPMVQHWRVRSNLYRVKLSSITLSAGFANILKILNKDSSREELLSFIQQFGSHYIAEALYGSEFSCTIHFPSKKVQQQLWLQYQKETTELGNKKELKSMPFITYLSGLLTAQMLSDDHLISGVEIHCEEKGRCPSTCHLCRRPGKEQLSPTPVLLEINRVVPLYALIQDNDTREVSELVMDQLHHYDSALVTSQACLSQSLYKWWVPWSRAVFLCASTGSETSLIACAVWVHSCSVFEMLSQNFTPVLMFWSGSSLCSPGESLSFADDLLSGLATSCVAAGRSHGDIPETSIYSVIFKCLEPDGLYKFTLYAVDTRGRHSELSTVTLRTACPLVDDSKAEEIADKIYNLYNGYTSGKEQQTAYNTLMEVSASMLFRVQHHYNSHYEKFGDFVWRSEDELGPRKAHLILRRLEKVSSHCSTLLRSAYIQSRTETMPYLFCRSEEVRPPGMVWYSILKDTKVTCEEKMVSMLRNTYGESKGR
;
A
#
# COMPACT_ATOMS: atom_id res chain seq x y z
N MET A 1 7.28 14.36 -3.39
CA MET A 1 8.27 13.28 -3.20
C MET A 1 7.83 11.94 -3.79
N GLY A 2 6.54 11.61 -3.82
CA GLY A 2 6.05 10.32 -4.34
C GLY A 2 6.00 9.27 -3.23
N TYR A 3 5.79 8.00 -3.57
CA TYR A 3 5.76 6.93 -2.55
C TYR A 3 7.15 6.70 -1.93
N PRO A 4 7.21 6.46 -0.60
CA PRO A 4 8.43 5.96 0.02
C PRO A 4 8.77 4.59 -0.55
N MET A 5 10.07 4.31 -0.68
CA MET A 5 10.57 3.06 -1.26
C MET A 5 11.28 2.25 -0.18
N VAL A 6 11.16 0.93 -0.27
CA VAL A 6 11.88 0.01 0.62
C VAL A 6 12.70 -0.95 -0.24
N GLN A 7 13.97 -1.15 0.14
CA GLN A 7 14.86 -2.11 -0.50
C GLN A 7 15.41 -3.07 0.56
N HIS A 8 15.27 -4.37 0.30
CA HIS A 8 15.76 -5.41 1.19
C HIS A 8 17.16 -5.83 0.80
N TRP A 9 18.07 -5.88 1.78
CA TRP A 9 19.39 -6.46 1.66
C TRP A 9 19.48 -7.66 2.59
N ARG A 10 19.78 -8.84 2.05
CA ARG A 10 19.82 -10.09 2.83
C ARG A 10 21.11 -10.84 2.55
N VAL A 11 21.82 -11.21 3.59
CA VAL A 11 23.04 -12.02 3.54
C VAL A 11 22.81 -13.26 4.38
N ARG A 12 23.00 -14.43 3.77
CA ARG A 12 23.01 -15.71 4.47
C ARG A 12 24.43 -16.23 4.57
N SER A 13 24.77 -16.77 5.73
CA SER A 13 26.09 -17.32 6.04
C SER A 13 25.93 -18.54 6.94
N ASN A 14 26.99 -19.36 7.06
CA ASN A 14 27.01 -20.54 7.94
C ASN A 14 25.82 -21.51 7.72
N LEU A 15 25.49 -21.79 6.46
CA LEU A 15 24.27 -22.53 6.08
C LEU A 15 24.43 -24.04 6.20
N TYR A 16 23.49 -24.69 6.90
CA TYR A 16 23.38 -26.14 7.03
C TYR A 16 21.97 -26.59 6.71
N ARG A 17 21.84 -27.50 5.75
CA ARG A 17 20.57 -28.18 5.47
C ARG A 17 20.48 -29.42 6.34
N VAL A 18 19.55 -29.42 7.29
CA VAL A 18 19.34 -30.51 8.23
C VAL A 18 18.12 -31.31 7.78
N LYS A 19 18.34 -32.60 7.55
CA LYS A 19 17.30 -33.56 7.19
C LYS A 19 17.23 -34.62 8.26
N LEU A 20 16.02 -34.93 8.69
CA LEU A 20 15.80 -36.00 9.64
C LEU A 20 15.39 -37.26 8.86
N SER A 21 16.27 -38.27 8.83
CA SER A 21 16.03 -39.56 8.17
C SER A 21 16.11 -40.68 9.21
N SER A 22 14.95 -41.30 9.50
CA SER A 22 14.67 -42.25 10.60
C SER A 22 14.40 -41.59 11.96
N ILE A 23 13.22 -41.87 12.52
CA ILE A 23 12.71 -41.30 13.78
C ILE A 23 12.53 -42.46 14.76
N THR A 24 13.27 -42.44 15.87
CA THR A 24 12.84 -43.14 17.07
C THR A 24 12.00 -42.19 17.90
N LEU A 25 10.75 -42.59 18.17
CA LEU A 25 9.84 -41.77 18.96
C LEU A 25 10.33 -41.68 20.41
N SER A 26 10.16 -40.51 21.04
CA SER A 26 10.49 -40.35 22.45
C SER A 26 9.56 -41.21 23.31
N ALA A 27 10.06 -41.74 24.43
CA ALA A 27 9.29 -42.62 25.30
C ALA A 27 7.98 -41.97 25.79
N GLY A 28 8.03 -40.67 26.10
CA GLY A 28 6.84 -39.89 26.50
C GLY A 28 5.80 -39.77 25.37
N PHE A 29 6.25 -39.52 24.14
CA PHE A 29 5.36 -39.42 22.99
C PHE A 29 4.75 -40.78 22.62
N ALA A 30 5.56 -41.84 22.63
CA ALA A 30 5.09 -43.20 22.36
C ALA A 30 4.07 -43.70 23.40
N ASN A 31 4.19 -43.28 24.66
CA ASN A 31 3.21 -43.62 25.70
C ASN A 31 1.87 -42.93 25.47
N ILE A 32 1.88 -41.64 25.08
CA ILE A 32 0.66 -40.88 24.82
C ILE A 32 -0.03 -41.37 23.53
N LEU A 33 0.75 -41.71 22.51
CA LEU A 33 0.22 -42.35 21.29
C LEU A 33 -0.48 -43.68 21.54
N LYS A 34 -0.05 -44.46 22.55
CA LYS A 34 -0.74 -45.70 22.94
C LYS A 34 -2.03 -45.47 23.71
N ILE A 35 -2.16 -44.32 24.36
CA ILE A 35 -3.35 -43.92 25.11
C ILE A 35 -4.41 -43.37 24.15
N LEU A 36 -3.98 -42.67 23.10
CA LEU A 36 -4.85 -42.21 22.03
C LEU A 36 -5.41 -43.40 21.25
N ASN A 37 -6.73 -43.52 21.22
CA ASN A 37 -7.44 -44.57 20.52
C ASN A 37 -8.61 -43.97 19.70
N LYS A 38 -9.36 -44.82 18.99
CA LYS A 38 -10.46 -44.37 18.11
C LYS A 38 -11.62 -43.70 18.87
N ASP A 39 -11.70 -43.95 20.18
CA ASP A 39 -12.73 -43.43 21.07
C ASP A 39 -12.26 -42.18 21.83
N SER A 40 -11.04 -41.69 21.54
CA SER A 40 -10.49 -40.48 22.15
C SER A 40 -11.38 -39.28 21.84
N SER A 41 -11.64 -38.50 22.89
CA SER A 41 -12.49 -37.32 22.78
C SER A 41 -11.80 -36.19 22.01
N ARG A 42 -12.60 -35.26 21.49
CA ARG A 42 -12.08 -34.09 20.79
C ARG A 42 -11.19 -33.25 21.72
N GLU A 43 -11.58 -33.10 22.98
CA GLU A 43 -10.83 -32.36 23.99
C GLU A 43 -9.47 -32.99 24.28
N GLU A 44 -9.38 -34.31 24.33
CA GLU A 44 -8.11 -35.04 24.48
C GLU A 44 -7.18 -34.80 23.29
N LEU A 45 -7.70 -34.86 22.07
CA LEU A 45 -6.92 -34.59 20.85
C LEU A 45 -6.48 -33.11 20.77
N LEU A 46 -7.33 -32.16 21.15
CA LEU A 46 -6.94 -30.74 21.26
C LEU A 46 -5.80 -30.55 22.27
N SER A 47 -5.89 -31.21 23.43
CA SER A 47 -4.84 -31.15 24.46
C SER A 47 -3.51 -31.74 23.97
N PHE A 48 -3.56 -32.84 23.20
CA PHE A 48 -2.40 -33.43 22.56
C PHE A 48 -1.73 -32.45 21.60
N ILE A 49 -2.51 -31.74 20.78
CA ILE A 49 -1.98 -30.83 19.76
C ILE A 49 -1.45 -29.54 20.40
N GLN A 50 -2.09 -29.08 21.46
CA GLN A 50 -1.56 -27.97 22.26
C GLN A 50 -0.21 -28.31 22.90
N GLN A 51 0.01 -29.57 23.28
CA GLN A 51 1.24 -30.02 23.91
C GLN A 51 2.36 -30.36 22.91
N PHE A 52 2.03 -31.04 21.80
CA PHE A 52 3.02 -31.58 20.85
C PHE A 52 3.08 -30.84 19.51
N GLY A 53 2.16 -29.92 19.25
CA GLY A 53 2.00 -29.25 17.96
C GLY A 53 1.28 -30.13 16.93
N SER A 54 1.22 -29.68 15.68
CA SER A 54 0.55 -30.40 14.59
C SER A 54 1.49 -31.15 13.66
N HIS A 55 2.73 -30.68 13.53
CA HIS A 55 3.71 -31.19 12.58
C HIS A 55 5.09 -31.32 13.23
N TYR A 56 5.89 -32.24 12.69
CA TYR A 56 7.33 -32.26 12.94
C TYR A 56 8.08 -31.73 11.72
N ILE A 57 9.27 -31.16 11.97
CA ILE A 57 10.14 -30.61 10.93
C ILE A 57 10.96 -31.76 10.33
N ALA A 58 10.69 -32.11 9.06
CA ALA A 58 11.43 -33.14 8.35
C ALA A 58 12.69 -32.57 7.67
N GLU A 59 12.60 -31.33 7.21
CA GLU A 59 13.70 -30.63 6.58
C GLU A 59 13.70 -29.14 6.96
N ALA A 60 14.86 -28.66 7.39
CA ALA A 60 15.07 -27.25 7.72
C ALA A 60 16.44 -26.75 7.27
N LEU A 61 16.50 -25.44 7.04
CA LEU A 61 17.74 -24.71 6.80
C LEU A 61 18.13 -23.96 8.09
N TYR A 62 19.30 -24.30 8.61
CA TYR A 62 19.93 -23.60 9.72
C TYR A 62 21.06 -22.71 9.20
N GLY A 63 21.37 -21.65 9.92
CA GLY A 63 22.54 -20.82 9.68
C GLY A 63 22.47 -19.47 10.36
N SER A 64 23.20 -18.52 9.81
CA SER A 64 23.21 -17.12 10.26
C SER A 64 22.72 -16.22 9.13
N GLU A 65 21.68 -15.44 9.40
CA GLU A 65 21.07 -14.53 8.45
C GLU A 65 21.12 -13.11 8.97
N PHE A 66 21.58 -12.20 8.11
CA PHE A 66 21.56 -10.77 8.35
C PHE A 66 20.67 -10.12 7.29
N SER A 67 19.55 -9.54 7.73
CA SER A 67 18.56 -8.91 6.87
C SER A 67 18.37 -7.45 7.25
N CYS A 68 18.53 -6.56 6.29
CA CYS A 68 18.30 -5.13 6.48
C CYS A 68 17.23 -4.61 5.52
N THR A 69 16.40 -3.71 6.02
CA THR A 69 15.44 -2.91 5.26
C THR A 69 15.96 -1.48 5.15
N ILE A 70 16.18 -1.04 3.91
CA ILE A 70 16.59 0.32 3.60
C ILE A 70 15.34 1.10 3.19
N HIS A 71 15.01 2.15 3.93
CA HIS A 71 13.88 3.02 3.68
C HIS A 71 14.36 4.28 2.98
N PHE A 72 13.82 4.56 1.80
CA PHE A 72 14.08 5.77 1.03
C PHE A 72 12.84 6.67 1.03
N PRO A 73 13.01 8.00 1.16
CA PRO A 73 11.89 8.94 1.18
C PRO A 73 11.21 9.08 -0.18
N SER A 74 11.90 8.73 -1.28
CA SER A 74 11.33 8.70 -2.62
C SER A 74 12.09 7.78 -3.57
N LYS A 75 11.42 7.36 -4.64
CA LYS A 75 12.04 6.66 -5.78
C LYS A 75 13.15 7.48 -6.44
N LYS A 76 12.98 8.81 -6.55
CA LYS A 76 13.98 9.69 -7.17
C LYS A 76 15.29 9.68 -6.36
N VAL A 77 15.20 9.79 -5.03
CA VAL A 77 16.35 9.72 -4.13
C VAL A 77 17.05 8.36 -4.25
N GLN A 78 16.29 7.25 -4.22
CA GLN A 78 16.86 5.92 -4.41
C GLN A 78 17.62 5.78 -5.73
N GLN A 79 17.03 6.23 -6.84
CA GLN A 79 17.67 6.18 -8.16
C GLN A 79 18.94 7.04 -8.24
N GLN A 80 18.91 8.26 -7.68
CA GLN A 80 20.06 9.14 -7.64
C GLN A 80 21.21 8.55 -6.82
N LEU A 81 20.92 8.04 -5.63
CA LEU A 81 21.91 7.37 -4.77
C LEU A 81 22.48 6.10 -5.43
N TRP A 82 21.64 5.32 -6.12
CA TRP A 82 22.09 4.15 -6.84
C TRP A 82 23.03 4.50 -8.01
N LEU A 83 22.68 5.51 -8.81
CA LEU A 83 23.53 5.98 -9.90
C LEU A 83 24.84 6.60 -9.40
N GLN A 84 24.78 7.35 -8.30
CA GLN A 84 25.97 7.89 -7.64
C GLN A 84 26.91 6.77 -7.17
N TYR A 85 26.35 5.78 -6.45
CA TYR A 85 27.08 4.58 -6.04
C TYR A 85 27.72 3.88 -7.24
N GLN A 86 26.96 3.63 -8.31
CA GLN A 86 27.46 2.95 -9.50
C GLN A 86 28.62 3.73 -10.13
N LYS A 87 28.51 5.06 -10.24
CA LYS A 87 29.56 5.92 -10.81
C LYS A 87 30.84 5.93 -9.95
N GLU A 88 30.71 6.06 -8.63
CA GLU A 88 31.84 6.09 -7.71
C GLU A 88 32.54 4.73 -7.59
N THR A 89 31.78 3.64 -7.70
CA THR A 89 32.34 2.27 -7.62
C THR A 89 32.90 1.74 -8.94
N THR A 90 32.40 2.19 -10.11
CA THR A 90 32.84 1.66 -11.42
C THR A 90 33.76 2.60 -12.21
N GLU A 91 33.45 3.90 -12.30
CA GLU A 91 34.08 4.82 -13.26
C GLU A 91 35.18 5.72 -12.65
N LEU A 92 35.02 6.18 -11.39
CA LEU A 92 35.93 7.16 -10.77
C LEU A 92 36.86 6.59 -9.67
N GLY A 93 36.77 5.29 -9.40
CA GLY A 93 37.44 4.65 -8.26
C GLY A 93 38.96 4.47 -8.45
N ASN A 94 39.74 5.53 -8.20
CA ASN A 94 41.20 5.45 -7.97
C ASN A 94 41.57 4.75 -6.65
N LYS A 95 40.57 4.37 -5.82
CA LYS A 95 40.74 3.62 -4.58
C LYS A 95 40.18 2.21 -4.74
N LYS A 96 41.06 1.19 -4.71
CA LYS A 96 40.71 -0.24 -4.82
C LYS A 96 39.61 -0.69 -3.84
N GLU A 97 39.44 0.01 -2.72
CA GLU A 97 38.48 -0.31 -1.65
C GLU A 97 37.00 -0.06 -2.01
N LEU A 98 36.70 0.90 -2.89
CA LEU A 98 35.31 1.21 -3.26
C LEU A 98 34.72 0.24 -4.30
N LYS A 99 35.55 -0.43 -5.10
CA LYS A 99 35.09 -1.30 -6.20
C LYS A 99 34.36 -2.57 -5.72
N SER A 100 34.53 -2.96 -4.47
CA SER A 100 33.95 -4.17 -3.87
C SER A 100 32.96 -3.88 -2.73
N MET A 101 32.61 -2.61 -2.50
CA MET A 101 31.78 -2.21 -1.38
C MET A 101 30.29 -2.43 -1.70
N PRO A 102 29.52 -3.17 -0.88
CA PRO A 102 28.09 -3.31 -1.07
C PRO A 102 27.37 -1.96 -0.95
N PHE A 103 26.28 -1.80 -1.70
CA PHE A 103 25.48 -0.56 -1.70
C PHE A 103 25.01 -0.15 -0.29
N ILE A 104 24.59 -1.10 0.55
CA ILE A 104 24.19 -0.82 1.93
C ILE A 104 25.34 -0.26 2.78
N THR A 105 26.56 -0.76 2.60
CA THR A 105 27.74 -0.30 3.34
C THR A 105 28.11 1.10 2.87
N TYR A 106 28.03 1.36 1.55
CA TYR A 106 28.23 2.69 0.98
C TYR A 106 27.26 3.71 1.58
N LEU A 107 25.96 3.39 1.60
CA LEU A 107 24.95 4.23 2.24
C LEU A 107 25.23 4.42 3.73
N SER A 108 25.52 3.35 4.47
CA SER A 108 25.85 3.45 5.89
C SER A 108 27.05 4.36 6.15
N GLY A 109 28.07 4.33 5.27
CA GLY A 109 29.22 5.24 5.35
C GLY A 109 28.82 6.70 5.15
N LEU A 110 28.00 6.97 4.14
CA LEU A 110 27.45 8.31 3.89
C LEU A 110 26.59 8.82 5.05
N LEU A 111 25.72 7.98 5.62
CA LEU A 111 24.91 8.30 6.79
C LEU A 111 25.77 8.64 8.02
N THR A 112 26.85 7.89 8.26
CA THR A 112 27.78 8.22 9.36
C THR A 112 28.57 9.50 9.10
N ALA A 113 28.89 9.79 7.83
CA ALA A 113 29.62 10.98 7.43
C ALA A 113 28.74 12.24 7.39
N GLN A 114 27.42 12.10 7.25
CA GLN A 114 26.47 13.21 7.27
C GLN A 114 26.54 14.05 8.56
N MET A 115 27.04 13.50 9.66
CA MET A 115 27.33 14.26 10.88
C MET A 115 28.39 15.36 10.68
N LEU A 116 29.08 15.37 9.54
CA LEU A 116 30.15 16.30 9.17
C LEU A 116 29.77 17.21 7.99
N SER A 117 28.66 16.97 7.29
CA SER A 117 28.25 17.73 6.09
C SER A 117 26.74 17.77 5.89
N ASP A 118 26.19 18.95 5.54
CA ASP A 118 24.78 19.16 5.18
C ASP A 118 24.46 18.66 3.75
N ASP A 119 24.75 17.39 3.46
CA ASP A 119 24.38 16.78 2.17
C ASP A 119 22.89 16.41 2.17
N HIS A 120 22.09 17.21 1.48
CA HIS A 120 20.62 17.11 1.46
C HIS A 120 20.08 15.81 0.83
N LEU A 121 20.88 15.06 0.06
CA LEU A 121 20.40 13.92 -0.73
C LEU A 121 20.14 12.65 0.11
N ILE A 122 20.89 12.46 1.20
CA ILE A 122 20.77 11.29 2.09
C ILE A 122 19.75 11.53 3.21
N SER A 123 19.26 12.78 3.33
CA SER A 123 18.28 13.18 4.33
C SER A 123 16.99 12.35 4.22
N GLY A 124 16.63 11.68 5.31
CA GLY A 124 15.45 10.81 5.39
C GLY A 124 15.65 9.37 4.91
N VAL A 125 16.88 8.95 4.62
CA VAL A 125 17.20 7.53 4.42
C VAL A 125 17.40 6.85 5.78
N GLU A 126 16.76 5.71 6.00
CA GLU A 126 16.89 4.94 7.25
C GLU A 126 17.23 3.48 6.96
N ILE A 127 18.08 2.86 7.80
CA ILE A 127 18.48 1.46 7.64
C ILE A 127 18.16 0.72 8.94
N HIS A 128 17.23 -0.23 8.87
CA HIS A 128 16.89 -1.13 9.97
C HIS A 128 17.44 -2.51 9.67
N CYS A 129 18.11 -3.13 10.63
CA CYS A 129 18.75 -4.44 10.43
C CYS A 129 18.39 -5.41 11.55
N GLU A 130 17.96 -6.60 11.14
CA GLU A 130 17.65 -7.74 11.98
C GLU A 130 18.68 -8.86 11.74
N GLU A 131 19.02 -9.57 12.81
CA GLU A 131 20.04 -10.63 12.79
C GLU A 131 19.47 -11.90 13.42
N LYS A 132 19.43 -12.98 12.63
CA LYS A 132 19.05 -14.33 13.08
C LYS A 132 20.30 -15.21 13.09
N GLY A 133 20.90 -15.39 14.26
CA GLY A 133 22.21 -16.03 14.41
C GLY A 133 23.36 -15.07 14.11
N ARG A 134 24.46 -15.15 14.87
CA ARG A 134 25.55 -14.17 14.74
C ARG A 134 26.32 -14.33 13.43
N CYS A 135 26.79 -13.22 12.87
CA CYS A 135 27.67 -13.25 11.69
C CYS A 135 29.02 -13.93 12.00
N PRO A 136 29.46 -14.92 11.20
CA PRO A 136 30.77 -15.56 11.36
C PRO A 136 31.89 -14.60 10.94
N SER A 137 33.03 -14.67 11.63
CA SER A 137 34.22 -13.85 11.32
C SER A 137 34.79 -14.05 9.90
N THR A 138 34.45 -15.16 9.24
CA THR A 138 34.84 -15.46 7.86
C THR A 138 34.00 -14.70 6.83
N CYS A 139 32.82 -14.19 7.19
CA CYS A 139 31.94 -13.49 6.28
C CYS A 139 32.07 -11.97 6.42
N HIS A 140 32.60 -11.30 5.41
CA HIS A 140 32.76 -9.84 5.41
C HIS A 140 31.47 -9.07 5.08
N LEU A 141 30.46 -9.74 4.51
CA LEU A 141 29.22 -9.09 4.05
C LEU A 141 28.18 -8.85 5.17
N CYS A 142 28.20 -9.65 6.24
CA CYS A 142 27.34 -9.46 7.41
C CYS A 142 28.07 -8.81 8.59
N ARG A 143 29.31 -8.36 8.38
CA ARG A 143 30.20 -7.86 9.43
C ARG A 143 29.63 -6.58 10.03
N ARG A 144 29.49 -6.55 11.36
CA ARG A 144 29.14 -5.34 12.12
C ARG A 144 30.19 -5.08 13.18
N PRO A 145 30.58 -3.81 13.39
CA PRO A 145 31.55 -3.47 14.43
C PRO A 145 31.06 -3.96 15.79
N GLY A 146 31.88 -4.77 16.47
CA GLY A 146 31.60 -5.29 17.82
C GLY A 146 30.65 -6.49 17.91
N LYS A 147 30.17 -7.07 16.80
CA LYS A 147 29.23 -8.21 16.81
C LYS A 147 29.76 -9.49 16.14
N GLU A 148 31.04 -9.52 15.79
CA GLU A 148 31.65 -10.68 15.13
C GLU A 148 31.86 -11.84 16.11
N GLN A 149 31.61 -13.06 15.64
CA GLN A 149 31.85 -14.27 16.40
C GLN A 149 32.65 -15.29 15.58
N LEU A 150 33.66 -15.89 16.20
CA LEU A 150 34.34 -17.06 15.68
C LEU A 150 33.39 -18.27 15.80
N SER A 151 33.09 -18.92 14.68
CA SER A 151 32.23 -20.11 14.58
C SER A 151 30.91 -20.01 15.38
N PRO A 152 29.96 -19.16 14.96
CA PRO A 152 28.66 -19.05 15.61
C PRO A 152 27.84 -20.33 15.44
N THR A 153 27.00 -20.65 16.44
CA THR A 153 26.05 -21.76 16.35
C THR A 153 24.93 -21.41 15.35
N PRO A 154 24.61 -22.31 14.40
CA PRO A 154 23.62 -22.02 13.37
C PRO A 154 22.20 -22.04 13.95
N VAL A 155 21.38 -21.06 13.59
CA VAL A 155 19.99 -20.88 14.06
C VAL A 155 19.02 -21.32 12.98
N LEU A 156 17.82 -21.78 13.35
CA LEU A 156 16.78 -22.14 12.38
C LEU A 156 16.35 -20.91 11.57
N LEU A 157 16.53 -20.96 10.25
CA LEU A 157 16.17 -19.87 9.34
C LEU A 157 14.84 -20.17 8.62
N GLU A 158 14.76 -21.32 7.98
CA GLU A 158 13.63 -21.70 7.12
C GLU A 158 13.23 -23.15 7.35
N ILE A 159 11.92 -23.40 7.38
CA ILE A 159 11.34 -24.74 7.44
C ILE A 159 10.93 -25.11 6.02
N ASN A 160 11.66 -26.03 5.40
CA ASN A 160 11.42 -26.41 4.00
C ASN A 160 10.33 -27.47 3.88
N ARG A 161 10.28 -28.40 4.85
CA ARG A 161 9.31 -29.49 4.84
C ARG A 161 8.86 -29.83 6.25
N VAL A 162 7.55 -29.76 6.42
CA VAL A 162 6.85 -30.27 7.59
C VAL A 162 6.15 -31.58 7.24
N VAL A 163 5.99 -32.46 8.22
CA VAL A 163 5.20 -33.68 8.09
C VAL A 163 4.24 -33.73 9.27
N PRO A 164 2.95 -33.99 9.03
CA PRO A 164 1.95 -33.99 10.09
C PRO A 164 2.18 -35.13 11.08
N LEU A 165 1.90 -34.88 12.37
CA LEU A 165 2.13 -35.87 13.42
C LEU A 165 1.23 -37.11 13.30
N TYR A 166 0.03 -36.98 12.71
CA TYR A 166 -0.84 -38.14 12.48
C TYR A 166 -0.17 -39.21 11.60
N ALA A 167 0.81 -38.84 10.77
CA ALA A 167 1.57 -39.81 9.97
C ALA A 167 2.43 -40.76 10.82
N LEU A 168 2.68 -40.43 12.09
CA LEU A 168 3.40 -41.28 13.05
C LEU A 168 2.49 -42.29 13.76
N ILE A 169 1.18 -42.19 13.58
CA ILE A 169 0.18 -43.11 14.13
C ILE A 169 0.11 -44.35 13.22
N GLN A 170 0.26 -45.53 13.80
CA GLN A 170 0.28 -46.80 13.05
C GLN A 170 -1.13 -47.32 12.73
N ASP A 171 -2.08 -47.09 13.63
CA ASP A 171 -3.47 -47.52 13.47
C ASP A 171 -4.22 -46.58 12.51
N ASN A 172 -4.85 -47.14 11.47
CA ASN A 172 -5.56 -46.33 10.47
C ASN A 172 -6.77 -45.59 11.06
N ASP A 173 -7.51 -46.22 11.98
CA ASP A 173 -8.73 -45.65 12.57
C ASP A 173 -8.44 -44.39 13.39
N THR A 174 -7.39 -44.42 14.21
CA THR A 174 -6.96 -43.25 15.01
C THR A 174 -6.28 -42.18 14.17
N ARG A 175 -5.61 -42.59 13.08
CA ARG A 175 -5.02 -41.65 12.13
C ARG A 175 -6.10 -40.82 11.45
N GLU A 176 -7.18 -41.42 10.95
CA GLU A 176 -8.29 -40.69 10.31
C GLU A 176 -8.97 -39.73 11.29
N VAL A 177 -9.23 -40.15 12.53
CA VAL A 177 -9.81 -39.29 13.56
C VAL A 177 -8.87 -38.11 13.89
N SER A 178 -7.56 -38.38 14.01
CA SER A 178 -6.56 -37.35 14.28
C SER A 178 -6.36 -36.39 13.10
N GLU A 179 -6.44 -36.89 11.87
CA GLU A 179 -6.40 -36.09 10.64
C GLU A 179 -7.57 -35.11 10.61
N LEU A 180 -8.79 -35.59 10.87
CA LEU A 180 -10.00 -34.76 10.94
C LEU A 180 -9.91 -33.68 12.03
N VAL A 181 -9.34 -34.00 13.20
CA VAL A 181 -9.20 -33.02 14.31
C VAL A 181 -8.07 -32.03 14.06
N MET A 182 -6.94 -32.45 13.48
CA MET A 182 -5.85 -31.56 13.09
C MET A 182 -6.29 -30.57 12.00
N ASP A 183 -7.09 -31.04 11.03
CA ASP A 183 -7.70 -30.18 10.02
C ASP A 183 -8.69 -29.19 10.68
N GLN A 184 -9.47 -29.64 11.67
CA GLN A 184 -10.30 -28.75 12.49
C GLN A 184 -9.51 -27.75 13.33
N LEU A 185 -8.26 -27.99 13.71
CA LEU A 185 -7.46 -27.02 14.48
C LEU A 185 -6.86 -25.91 13.62
N HIS A 186 -6.60 -26.19 12.34
CA HIS A 186 -6.43 -25.13 11.35
C HIS A 186 -7.71 -24.29 11.17
N HIS A 187 -8.85 -24.77 11.68
CA HIS A 187 -10.18 -24.19 11.56
C HIS A 187 -10.86 -24.01 12.92
N TYR A 188 -10.34 -23.10 13.74
CA TYR A 188 -10.88 -22.65 15.04
C TYR A 188 -12.30 -23.20 15.35
N ASP A 189 -12.30 -24.31 16.09
CA ASP A 189 -13.45 -25.02 16.65
C ASP A 189 -14.80 -24.96 15.89
N SER A 190 -15.04 -25.85 14.92
CA SER A 190 -16.40 -26.30 14.57
C SER A 190 -16.43 -27.61 13.76
N ALA A 191 -17.16 -28.60 14.28
CA ALA A 191 -17.85 -29.74 13.64
C ALA A 191 -17.39 -30.26 12.25
N LEU A 192 -17.23 -31.60 12.20
CA LEU A 192 -16.95 -32.49 11.06
C LEU A 192 -16.87 -31.81 9.67
N VAL A 193 -15.65 -31.74 9.14
CA VAL A 193 -15.39 -31.42 7.74
C VAL A 193 -15.89 -32.61 6.91
N THR A 194 -17.06 -32.46 6.30
CA THR A 194 -17.42 -33.26 5.12
C THR A 194 -17.30 -32.36 3.90
N SER A 195 -16.93 -32.97 2.78
CA SER A 195 -16.40 -32.40 1.53
C SER A 195 -17.22 -31.32 0.80
N GLN A 196 -18.22 -30.69 1.44
CA GLN A 196 -18.96 -29.59 0.83
C GLN A 196 -19.66 -28.59 1.76
N ALA A 197 -19.68 -28.77 3.09
CA ALA A 197 -20.21 -27.75 4.01
C ALA A 197 -19.92 -28.07 5.49
N CYS A 198 -19.51 -27.06 6.28
CA CYS A 198 -19.53 -27.14 7.74
C CYS A 198 -20.97 -27.07 8.28
N LEU A 199 -21.63 -28.22 8.39
CA LEU A 199 -22.85 -28.36 9.16
C LEU A 199 -22.50 -28.32 10.65
N SER A 200 -22.97 -27.30 11.37
CA SER A 200 -23.04 -27.38 12.84
C SER A 200 -24.49 -27.22 13.28
N GLN A 201 -24.91 -28.10 14.18
CA GLN A 201 -26.12 -27.99 14.98
C GLN A 201 -25.81 -27.07 16.17
N SER A 202 -26.24 -25.81 16.12
CA SER A 202 -26.63 -24.95 17.26
C SER A 202 -26.52 -23.46 16.90
N LEU A 203 -27.44 -22.68 17.47
CA LEU A 203 -27.88 -21.34 17.08
C LEU A 203 -26.91 -20.17 17.35
N TYR A 204 -25.62 -20.39 17.68
CA TYR A 204 -24.71 -19.28 18.00
C TYR A 204 -23.28 -19.55 17.48
N LYS A 205 -23.00 -19.12 16.24
CA LYS A 205 -21.73 -19.36 15.50
C LYS A 205 -20.86 -18.10 15.41
N TRP A 206 -20.22 -17.74 16.53
CA TRP A 206 -19.24 -16.65 16.68
C TRP A 206 -17.76 -17.10 16.54
N TRP A 207 -17.48 -18.32 16.04
CA TRP A 207 -16.23 -19.03 16.39
C TRP A 207 -15.09 -19.01 15.35
N VAL A 208 -15.28 -18.44 14.15
CA VAL A 208 -14.19 -18.31 13.15
C VAL A 208 -13.55 -16.92 13.26
N PRO A 209 -12.26 -16.79 13.59
CA PRO A 209 -11.55 -15.51 13.57
C PRO A 209 -11.54 -14.95 12.16
N TRP A 210 -12.07 -13.75 12.00
CA TRP A 210 -12.24 -13.10 10.71
C TRP A 210 -11.07 -12.17 10.41
N SER A 211 -10.29 -12.50 9.38
CA SER A 211 -9.17 -11.68 8.94
C SER A 211 -9.67 -10.38 8.31
N ARG A 212 -9.10 -9.25 8.75
CA ARG A 212 -9.40 -7.91 8.23
C ARG A 212 -8.94 -7.79 6.77
N ALA A 213 -9.83 -7.36 5.88
CA ALA A 213 -9.44 -7.01 4.51
C ALA A 213 -8.57 -5.75 4.52
N VAL A 214 -7.28 -5.85 4.17
CA VAL A 214 -6.37 -4.69 4.19
C VAL A 214 -6.54 -3.91 2.89
N PHE A 215 -7.03 -2.68 2.99
CA PHE A 215 -7.17 -1.76 1.86
C PHE A 215 -5.85 -1.00 1.69
N LEU A 216 -5.26 -1.10 0.51
CA LEU A 216 -3.95 -0.52 0.17
C LEU A 216 -4.09 0.39 -1.04
N CYS A 217 -3.30 1.46 -1.09
CA CYS A 217 -3.12 2.21 -2.33
C CYS A 217 -2.30 1.39 -3.33
N ALA A 218 -2.61 1.48 -4.62
CA ALA A 218 -1.92 0.72 -5.65
C ALA A 218 -0.41 1.03 -5.67
N SER A 219 0.44 -0.01 -5.61
CA SER A 219 1.90 0.11 -5.58
C SER A 219 2.51 0.58 -6.91
N THR A 220 1.79 0.38 -8.02
CA THR A 220 2.24 0.71 -9.39
C THR A 220 1.79 2.08 -9.86
N GLY A 221 0.77 2.68 -9.22
CA GLY A 221 0.18 3.95 -9.62
C GLY A 221 0.16 4.94 -8.48
N SER A 222 1.01 5.97 -8.54
CA SER A 222 0.92 7.07 -7.56
C SER A 222 -0.35 7.88 -7.78
N GLU A 223 -1.02 8.26 -6.69
CA GLU A 223 -2.27 9.01 -6.76
C GLU A 223 -2.10 10.34 -7.53
N THR A 224 -3.11 10.71 -8.31
CA THR A 224 -3.15 11.99 -9.03
C THR A 224 -4.32 12.84 -8.55
N SER A 225 -4.46 14.03 -9.11
CA SER A 225 -5.45 15.02 -8.69
C SER A 225 -6.90 14.55 -8.87
N LEU A 226 -7.14 13.58 -9.75
CA LEU A 226 -8.48 13.07 -10.08
C LEU A 226 -8.61 11.56 -9.84
N ILE A 227 -7.48 10.85 -9.63
CA ILE A 227 -7.44 9.38 -9.63
C ILE A 227 -6.84 8.82 -8.35
N ALA A 228 -7.62 7.96 -7.69
CA ALA A 228 -7.16 7.10 -6.60
C ALA A 228 -7.41 5.63 -6.99
N CYS A 229 -6.37 4.82 -6.88
CA CYS A 229 -6.44 3.37 -7.10
C CYS A 229 -6.24 2.67 -5.77
N ALA A 230 -7.14 1.76 -5.45
CA ALA A 230 -7.00 0.94 -4.27
C ALA A 230 -7.05 -0.55 -4.63
N VAL A 231 -6.26 -1.31 -3.90
CA VAL A 231 -6.07 -2.74 -4.05
C VAL A 231 -6.29 -3.37 -2.69
N TRP A 232 -6.99 -4.49 -2.63
CA TRP A 232 -6.99 -5.33 -1.45
C TRP A 232 -6.65 -6.77 -1.84
N VAL A 233 -5.84 -7.39 -1.00
CA VAL A 233 -5.42 -8.77 -1.15
C VAL A 233 -6.35 -9.64 -0.32
N HIS A 234 -6.87 -10.68 -0.95
CA HIS A 234 -7.62 -11.71 -0.26
C HIS A 234 -6.65 -12.62 0.52
N SER A 235 -6.60 -12.46 1.84
CA SER A 235 -5.98 -13.43 2.75
C SER A 235 -6.93 -14.62 2.91
N CYS A 236 -6.96 -15.51 1.92
CA CYS A 236 -7.67 -16.79 2.03
C CYS A 236 -6.71 -17.87 2.50
N SER A 237 -7.05 -18.59 3.57
CA SER A 237 -6.52 -19.93 3.77
C SER A 237 -7.15 -20.89 2.74
N VAL A 238 -6.39 -21.90 2.28
CA VAL A 238 -6.79 -22.81 1.17
C VAL A 238 -8.15 -23.50 1.42
N PHE A 239 -8.58 -23.67 2.68
CA PHE A 239 -9.89 -24.25 3.03
C PHE A 239 -11.00 -23.22 3.38
N GLU A 240 -10.68 -21.92 3.45
CA GLU A 240 -11.70 -20.86 3.29
C GLU A 240 -12.28 -20.83 1.86
N MET A 241 -11.89 -21.78 0.99
CA MET A 241 -12.61 -22.10 -0.26
C MET A 241 -14.10 -22.41 -0.06
N LEU A 242 -14.56 -22.71 1.16
CA LEU A 242 -15.99 -22.87 1.46
C LEU A 242 -16.65 -21.62 2.07
N SER A 243 -15.88 -20.56 2.36
CA SER A 243 -16.36 -19.24 2.80
C SER A 243 -16.14 -18.18 1.70
N GLN A 244 -16.52 -18.54 0.48
CA GLN A 244 -16.29 -17.78 -0.75
C GLN A 244 -17.21 -16.56 -0.94
N ASN A 245 -17.54 -15.84 0.13
CA ASN A 245 -18.68 -14.93 0.08
C ASN A 245 -18.23 -13.57 0.54
N PHE A 246 -17.93 -12.68 -0.41
CA PHE A 246 -17.58 -11.33 -0.08
C PHE A 246 -18.18 -10.43 -1.14
N THR A 247 -19.16 -9.61 -0.79
CA THR A 247 -19.45 -8.37 -1.54
C THR A 247 -18.72 -7.25 -0.81
N PRO A 248 -17.53 -6.83 -1.27
CA PRO A 248 -16.87 -5.68 -0.68
C PRO A 248 -17.76 -4.46 -0.84
N VAL A 249 -18.06 -3.79 0.27
CA VAL A 249 -18.77 -2.51 0.26
C VAL A 249 -17.78 -1.41 0.58
N LEU A 250 -17.71 -0.46 -0.33
CA LEU A 250 -16.83 0.69 -0.22
C LEU A 250 -17.66 1.91 0.13
N MET A 251 -17.32 2.58 1.22
CA MET A 251 -17.86 3.91 1.51
C MET A 251 -16.77 4.96 1.32
N PHE A 252 -17.11 6.07 0.68
CA PHE A 252 -16.22 7.24 0.58
C PHE A 252 -16.83 8.46 1.25
N TRP A 253 -15.97 9.30 1.86
CA TRP A 253 -16.35 10.56 2.49
C TRP A 253 -15.52 11.70 1.90
N SER A 254 -16.17 12.82 1.55
CA SER A 254 -15.53 14.07 1.15
C SER A 254 -15.76 15.15 2.21
N GLY A 255 -14.69 15.69 2.80
CA GLY A 255 -14.75 16.85 3.69
C GLY A 255 -14.80 16.57 5.19
N SER A 256 -14.54 17.63 5.97
CA SER A 256 -14.19 17.65 7.40
C SER A 256 -15.31 17.26 8.39
N SER A 257 -16.48 16.81 7.92
CA SER A 257 -17.61 16.49 8.76
C SER A 257 -18.03 15.03 8.58
N LEU A 258 -18.00 14.27 9.67
CA LEU A 258 -18.56 12.90 9.79
C LEU A 258 -20.10 12.84 9.57
N CYS A 259 -20.71 13.84 8.93
CA CYS A 259 -22.16 14.09 8.97
C CYS A 259 -22.86 14.00 7.59
N SER A 260 -22.14 13.81 6.49
CA SER A 260 -22.78 13.50 5.19
C SER A 260 -22.69 11.99 4.97
N PRO A 261 -23.80 11.26 4.73
CA PRO A 261 -23.74 9.82 4.49
C PRO A 261 -22.84 9.57 3.26
N GLY A 262 -21.73 8.86 3.46
CA GLY A 262 -20.86 8.46 2.36
C GLY A 262 -21.61 7.57 1.37
N GLU A 263 -21.32 7.67 0.08
CA GLU A 263 -21.93 6.79 -0.91
C GLU A 263 -21.43 5.35 -0.69
N SER A 264 -22.35 4.40 -0.53
CA SER A 264 -22.03 2.98 -0.38
C SER A 264 -22.06 2.30 -1.74
N LEU A 265 -20.96 1.66 -2.14
CA LEU A 265 -20.84 0.93 -3.40
C LEU A 265 -20.62 -0.56 -3.12
N SER A 266 -21.54 -1.41 -3.58
CA SER A 266 -21.39 -2.87 -3.62
C SER A 266 -20.52 -3.26 -4.81
N PHE A 267 -19.46 -4.03 -4.56
CA PHE A 267 -18.59 -4.48 -5.64
C PHE A 267 -19.30 -5.41 -6.63
N ALA A 268 -20.19 -6.29 -6.16
CA ALA A 268 -20.90 -7.21 -7.03
C ALA A 268 -22.02 -6.52 -7.82
N ASP A 269 -22.84 -5.73 -7.13
CA ASP A 269 -24.06 -5.17 -7.71
C ASP A 269 -23.77 -3.87 -8.45
N ASP A 270 -23.03 -2.94 -7.84
CA ASP A 270 -22.83 -1.60 -8.40
C ASP A 270 -21.62 -1.54 -9.34
N LEU A 271 -20.53 -2.25 -9.01
CA LEU A 271 -19.28 -2.13 -9.78
C LEU A 271 -19.16 -3.16 -10.92
N LEU A 272 -19.50 -4.43 -10.67
CA LEU A 272 -19.42 -5.50 -11.68
C LEU A 272 -20.68 -5.62 -12.54
N SER A 273 -21.86 -5.45 -11.95
CA SER A 273 -23.16 -5.63 -12.62
C SER A 273 -23.83 -4.31 -13.03
N GLY A 274 -23.53 -3.22 -12.32
CA GLY A 274 -24.07 -1.89 -12.58
C GLY A 274 -23.57 -1.29 -13.90
N LEU A 275 -24.29 -0.26 -14.38
CA LEU A 275 -23.85 0.55 -15.53
C LEU A 275 -22.53 1.22 -15.17
N ALA A 276 -21.41 0.60 -15.59
CA ALA A 276 -20.08 1.08 -15.25
C ALA A 276 -19.96 2.57 -15.63
N THR A 277 -19.82 3.42 -14.63
CA THR A 277 -19.64 4.85 -14.85
C THR A 277 -18.23 5.09 -15.38
N SER A 278 -18.04 6.13 -16.18
CA SER A 278 -16.69 6.58 -16.56
C SER A 278 -15.83 6.96 -15.35
N CYS A 279 -16.43 7.13 -14.18
CA CYS A 279 -15.81 7.57 -12.94
C CYS A 279 -15.31 6.45 -12.03
N VAL A 280 -15.93 5.26 -12.01
CA VAL A 280 -15.48 4.15 -11.16
C VAL A 280 -15.34 2.88 -11.99
N ALA A 281 -14.23 2.17 -11.81
CA ALA A 281 -14.02 0.85 -12.42
C ALA A 281 -13.47 -0.15 -11.41
N ALA A 282 -13.91 -1.40 -11.54
CA ALA A 282 -13.45 -2.51 -10.71
C ALA A 282 -12.64 -3.52 -11.52
N GLY A 283 -11.70 -4.17 -10.84
CA GLY A 283 -10.84 -5.20 -11.40
C GLY A 283 -10.73 -6.40 -10.45
N ARG A 284 -10.54 -7.59 -11.03
CA ARG A 284 -10.22 -8.83 -10.32
C ARG A 284 -9.09 -9.54 -11.06
N SER A 285 -7.96 -9.74 -10.37
CA SER A 285 -6.80 -10.45 -10.91
C SER A 285 -6.38 -11.60 -9.98
N HIS A 286 -5.52 -12.49 -10.47
CA HIS A 286 -4.86 -13.49 -9.64
C HIS A 286 -3.64 -12.88 -8.94
N GLY A 287 -3.40 -13.28 -7.70
CA GLY A 287 -2.20 -12.92 -6.94
C GLY A 287 -1.02 -13.83 -7.22
N ASP A 288 0.08 -13.62 -6.48
CA ASP A 288 1.34 -14.36 -6.66
C ASP A 288 1.21 -15.88 -6.38
N ILE A 289 0.17 -16.29 -5.65
CA ILE A 289 -0.17 -17.68 -5.36
C ILE A 289 -1.48 -18.00 -6.09
N PRO A 290 -1.57 -19.10 -6.87
CA PRO A 290 -2.64 -19.37 -7.84
C PRO A 290 -4.09 -19.51 -7.31
N GLU A 291 -4.38 -19.20 -6.05
CA GLU A 291 -5.73 -19.25 -5.46
C GLU A 291 -6.15 -17.96 -4.74
N THR A 292 -5.25 -16.98 -4.61
CA THR A 292 -5.56 -15.67 -4.04
C THR A 292 -6.07 -14.73 -5.13
N SER A 293 -7.25 -14.16 -4.94
CA SER A 293 -7.78 -13.13 -5.83
C SER A 293 -7.41 -11.76 -5.30
N ILE A 294 -6.84 -10.93 -6.16
CA ILE A 294 -6.61 -9.51 -5.88
C ILE A 294 -7.75 -8.74 -6.50
N TYR A 295 -8.43 -7.95 -5.69
CA TYR A 295 -9.49 -7.08 -6.15
C TYR A 295 -8.99 -5.64 -6.13
N SER A 296 -9.43 -4.87 -7.12
CA SER A 296 -9.02 -3.48 -7.28
C SER A 296 -10.20 -2.60 -7.67
N VAL A 297 -10.13 -1.34 -7.27
CA VAL A 297 -11.08 -0.29 -7.65
C VAL A 297 -10.31 0.98 -7.99
N ILE A 298 -10.71 1.65 -9.05
CA ILE A 298 -10.17 2.93 -9.48
C ILE A 298 -11.27 3.97 -9.54
N PHE A 299 -11.05 5.08 -8.83
CA PHE A 299 -11.86 6.29 -8.93
C PHE A 299 -11.15 7.26 -9.88
N LYS A 300 -11.89 7.86 -10.83
CA LYS A 300 -11.35 8.72 -11.90
C LYS A 300 -11.88 10.16 -11.89
N CYS A 301 -12.89 10.43 -11.06
CA CYS A 301 -13.59 11.72 -11.03
C CYS A 301 -13.55 12.37 -9.64
N LEU A 302 -12.48 12.13 -8.86
CA LEU A 302 -12.33 12.78 -7.56
C LEU A 302 -12.00 14.27 -7.74
N GLU A 303 -12.33 15.10 -6.75
CA GLU A 303 -11.94 16.50 -6.73
C GLU A 303 -10.46 16.65 -6.36
N PRO A 304 -9.74 17.61 -6.97
CA PRO A 304 -8.34 17.88 -6.67
C PRO A 304 -8.17 18.60 -5.33
N ASP A 305 -7.04 18.38 -4.66
CA ASP A 305 -6.74 18.91 -3.30
C ASP A 305 -7.78 18.55 -2.22
N GLY A 306 -8.55 17.48 -2.45
CA GLY A 306 -9.54 16.94 -1.54
C GLY A 306 -8.97 15.88 -0.62
N LEU A 307 -9.37 15.89 0.66
CA LEU A 307 -9.09 14.80 1.60
C LEU A 307 -10.24 13.79 1.56
N TYR A 308 -9.92 12.55 1.17
CA TYR A 308 -10.88 11.46 1.04
C TYR A 308 -10.61 10.37 2.07
N LYS A 309 -11.69 9.83 2.63
CA LYS A 309 -11.66 8.64 3.49
C LYS A 309 -12.42 7.52 2.82
N PHE A 310 -11.72 6.43 2.54
CA PHE A 310 -12.28 5.20 1.98
C PHE A 310 -12.34 4.14 3.06
N THR A 311 -13.49 3.50 3.23
CA THR A 311 -13.65 2.38 4.16
C THR A 311 -14.14 1.14 3.44
N LEU A 312 -13.46 0.02 3.68
CA LEU A 312 -13.77 -1.28 3.11
C LEU A 312 -14.17 -2.26 4.21
N TYR A 313 -15.23 -3.01 3.98
CA TYR A 313 -15.57 -4.21 4.74
C TYR A 313 -16.11 -5.29 3.80
N ALA A 314 -16.00 -6.54 4.22
CA ALA A 314 -16.42 -7.70 3.46
C ALA A 314 -17.70 -8.29 4.06
N VAL A 315 -18.58 -8.85 3.21
CA VAL A 315 -19.89 -9.40 3.62
C VAL A 315 -20.03 -10.86 3.20
N ASP A 316 -20.24 -11.75 4.18
CA ASP A 316 -20.43 -13.20 3.99
C ASP A 316 -21.80 -13.57 3.37
N THR A 317 -21.99 -14.82 2.91
CA THR A 317 -23.26 -15.37 2.36
C THR A 317 -24.43 -15.17 3.31
N ARG A 318 -24.12 -15.12 4.61
CA ARG A 318 -25.06 -14.98 5.72
C ARG A 318 -25.22 -13.53 6.18
N GLY A 319 -24.61 -12.56 5.51
CA GLY A 319 -24.73 -11.13 5.82
C GLY A 319 -23.87 -10.65 6.98
N ARG A 320 -22.83 -11.39 7.39
CA ARG A 320 -21.92 -10.95 8.47
C ARG A 320 -20.86 -9.99 7.92
N HIS A 321 -20.49 -8.96 8.68
CA HIS A 321 -19.54 -7.92 8.27
C HIS A 321 -18.15 -8.10 8.90
N SER A 322 -17.08 -8.01 8.10
CA SER A 322 -15.71 -8.04 8.59
C SER A 322 -15.36 -6.79 9.41
N GLU A 323 -14.23 -6.80 10.11
CA GLU A 323 -13.66 -5.58 10.68
C GLU A 323 -13.41 -4.54 9.57
N LEU A 324 -13.72 -3.27 9.87
CA LEU A 324 -13.60 -2.15 8.94
C LEU A 324 -12.14 -1.80 8.68
N SER A 325 -11.77 -1.71 7.41
CA SER A 325 -10.49 -1.20 6.94
C SER A 325 -10.65 0.22 6.44
N THR A 326 -9.70 1.11 6.73
CA THR A 326 -9.83 2.53 6.39
C THR A 326 -8.53 3.05 5.79
N VAL A 327 -8.63 3.77 4.68
CA VAL A 327 -7.53 4.56 4.12
C VAL A 327 -7.99 6.00 3.97
N THR A 328 -7.15 6.92 4.42
CA THR A 328 -7.33 8.36 4.22
C THR A 328 -6.20 8.90 3.37
N LEU A 329 -6.55 9.55 2.26
CA LEU A 329 -5.58 10.11 1.33
C LEU A 329 -6.03 11.48 0.83
N ARG A 330 -5.06 12.29 0.41
CA ARG A 330 -5.32 13.59 -0.22
C ARG A 330 -4.99 13.49 -1.71
N THR A 331 -5.92 13.88 -2.57
CA THR A 331 -5.69 13.95 -4.02
C THR A 331 -4.65 15.04 -4.34
N ALA A 332 -3.91 14.86 -5.43
CA ALA A 332 -2.88 15.83 -5.80
C ALA A 332 -3.48 17.21 -6.13
N CYS A 333 -2.65 18.25 -6.07
CA CYS A 333 -3.05 19.61 -6.45
C CYS A 333 -3.54 19.65 -7.91
N PRO A 334 -4.50 20.53 -8.23
CA PRO A 334 -5.01 20.67 -9.59
C PRO A 334 -3.91 21.13 -10.54
N LEU A 335 -4.10 20.82 -11.82
CA LEU A 335 -3.18 21.24 -12.88
C LEU A 335 -3.14 22.76 -13.01
N VAL A 336 -1.94 23.29 -13.16
CA VAL A 336 -1.69 24.72 -13.31
C VAL A 336 -0.84 24.94 -14.55
N ASP A 337 -1.34 25.79 -15.45
CA ASP A 337 -0.59 26.27 -16.59
C ASP A 337 0.24 27.48 -16.15
N ASP A 338 1.53 27.25 -15.95
CA ASP A 338 2.44 28.24 -15.39
C ASP A 338 2.64 29.45 -16.32
N SER A 339 2.72 29.21 -17.64
CA SER A 339 2.84 30.26 -18.66
C SER A 339 1.61 31.15 -18.69
N LYS A 340 0.41 30.54 -18.65
CA LYS A 340 -0.83 31.30 -18.62
C LYS A 340 -1.00 32.08 -17.32
N ALA A 341 -0.54 31.54 -16.19
CA ALA A 341 -0.56 32.26 -14.92
C ALA A 341 0.36 33.49 -14.94
N GLU A 342 1.54 33.40 -15.55
CA GLU A 342 2.46 34.53 -15.72
C GLU A 342 1.87 35.59 -16.66
N GLU A 343 1.30 35.19 -17.80
CA GLU A 343 0.61 36.10 -18.73
C GLU A 343 -0.54 36.86 -18.05
N ILE A 344 -1.34 36.17 -17.23
CA ILE A 344 -2.42 36.81 -16.47
C ILE A 344 -1.85 37.79 -15.44
N ALA A 345 -0.74 37.47 -14.76
CA ALA A 345 -0.13 38.39 -13.81
C ALA A 345 0.33 39.69 -14.50
N ASP A 346 0.99 39.59 -15.64
CA ASP A 346 1.41 40.74 -16.45
C ASP A 346 0.22 41.54 -16.97
N LYS A 347 -0.82 40.86 -17.43
CA LYS A 347 -2.07 41.51 -17.87
C LYS A 347 -2.72 42.28 -16.72
N ILE A 348 -2.79 41.72 -15.52
CA ILE A 348 -3.39 42.37 -14.35
C ILE A 348 -2.56 43.58 -13.92
N TYR A 349 -1.23 43.47 -13.91
CA TYR A 349 -0.36 44.61 -13.64
C TYR A 349 -0.57 45.76 -14.62
N ASN A 350 -0.66 45.45 -15.92
CA ASN A 350 -0.94 46.46 -16.95
C ASN A 350 -2.33 47.09 -16.80
N LEU A 351 -3.35 46.32 -16.40
CA LEU A 351 -4.69 46.84 -16.12
C LEU A 351 -4.72 47.74 -14.88
N TYR A 352 -3.94 47.42 -13.85
CA TYR A 352 -3.81 48.25 -12.65
C TYR A 352 -3.04 49.55 -12.95
N ASN A 353 -2.02 49.50 -13.81
CA ASN A 353 -1.30 50.71 -14.24
C ASN A 353 -2.08 51.58 -15.25
N GLY A 354 -3.04 51.01 -15.97
CA GLY A 354 -3.79 51.68 -17.03
C GLY A 354 -4.75 52.79 -16.54
N TYR A 355 -5.03 52.85 -15.22
CA TYR A 355 -5.83 53.86 -14.50
C TYR A 355 -6.69 54.76 -15.40
N THR A 356 -7.91 54.35 -15.77
CA THR A 356 -9.02 55.29 -16.01
C THR A 356 -10.38 54.64 -16.30
N SER A 357 -10.44 53.38 -16.74
CA SER A 357 -11.70 52.80 -17.20
C SER A 357 -12.32 51.80 -16.22
N GLY A 358 -13.56 52.03 -15.79
CA GLY A 358 -14.33 51.02 -15.04
C GLY A 358 -14.49 49.68 -15.78
N LYS A 359 -14.30 49.68 -17.10
CA LYS A 359 -14.24 48.44 -17.89
C LYS A 359 -12.96 47.64 -17.61
N GLU A 360 -11.82 48.30 -17.39
CA GLU A 360 -10.54 47.63 -17.08
C GLU A 360 -10.58 47.00 -15.69
N GLN A 361 -11.12 47.71 -14.70
CA GLN A 361 -11.35 47.19 -13.35
C GLN A 361 -12.26 45.95 -13.37
N GLN A 362 -13.37 46.01 -14.12
CA GLN A 362 -14.27 44.87 -14.24
C GLN A 362 -13.65 43.70 -15.02
N THR A 363 -12.84 44.00 -16.04
CA THR A 363 -12.10 42.98 -16.81
C THR A 363 -11.05 42.28 -15.96
N ALA A 364 -10.30 43.03 -15.14
CA ALA A 364 -9.34 42.48 -14.18
C ALA A 364 -10.04 41.56 -13.17
N TYR A 365 -11.13 42.04 -12.56
CA TYR A 365 -11.90 41.25 -11.61
C TYR A 365 -12.49 39.97 -12.22
N ASN A 366 -13.07 40.05 -13.42
CA ASN A 366 -13.62 38.88 -14.12
C ASN A 366 -12.52 37.86 -14.45
N THR A 367 -11.39 38.32 -14.97
CA THR A 367 -10.25 37.44 -15.30
C THR A 367 -9.76 36.66 -14.05
N LEU A 368 -9.66 37.32 -12.89
CA LEU A 368 -9.25 36.69 -11.63
C LEU A 368 -10.31 35.74 -11.05
N MET A 369 -11.60 35.97 -11.31
CA MET A 369 -12.70 35.14 -10.83
C MET A 369 -12.98 33.92 -11.73
N GLU A 370 -12.72 34.03 -13.03
CA GLU A 370 -12.92 32.98 -14.04
C GLU A 370 -11.93 31.82 -13.87
N VAL A 371 -10.70 32.10 -13.43
CA VAL A 371 -9.66 31.07 -13.22
C VAL A 371 -9.87 30.28 -11.93
N SER A 372 -9.36 29.05 -11.86
CA SER A 372 -9.42 28.22 -10.64
C SER A 372 -8.68 28.86 -9.46
N ALA A 373 -9.01 28.47 -8.22
CA ALA A 373 -8.36 29.00 -7.02
C ALA A 373 -6.82 28.78 -7.04
N SER A 374 -6.36 27.64 -7.54
CA SER A 374 -4.93 27.34 -7.67
C SER A 374 -4.25 28.14 -8.78
N MET A 375 -4.92 28.41 -9.90
CA MET A 375 -4.42 29.33 -10.92
C MET A 375 -4.32 30.76 -10.36
N LEU A 376 -5.34 31.21 -9.62
CA LEU A 376 -5.33 32.52 -8.96
C LEU A 376 -4.17 32.64 -7.96
N PHE A 377 -3.90 31.60 -7.18
CA PHE A 377 -2.75 31.55 -6.28
C PHE A 377 -1.41 31.60 -7.05
N ARG A 378 -1.33 30.95 -8.22
CA ARG A 378 -0.14 31.03 -9.06
C ARG A 378 0.05 32.41 -9.70
N VAL A 379 -1.03 33.06 -10.11
CA VAL A 379 -1.01 34.45 -10.60
C VAL A 379 -0.49 35.39 -9.52
N GLN A 380 -0.96 35.24 -8.27
CA GLN A 380 -0.44 36.01 -7.13
C GLN A 380 1.07 35.81 -6.95
N HIS A 381 1.54 34.57 -7.03
CA HIS A 381 2.98 34.26 -6.92
C HIS A 381 3.81 35.00 -7.98
N HIS A 382 3.41 34.94 -9.25
CA HIS A 382 4.12 35.63 -10.34
C HIS A 382 4.02 37.15 -10.23
N TYR A 383 2.84 37.67 -9.88
CA TYR A 383 2.65 39.10 -9.68
C TYR A 383 3.61 39.64 -8.61
N ASN A 384 3.69 38.95 -7.47
CA ASN A 384 4.58 39.37 -6.39
C ASN A 384 6.06 39.20 -6.76
N SER A 385 6.40 38.12 -7.47
CA SER A 385 7.78 37.92 -7.94
C SER A 385 8.30 39.07 -8.80
N HIS A 386 7.45 39.67 -9.64
CA HIS A 386 7.85 40.72 -10.58
C HIS A 386 7.57 42.14 -10.07
N TYR A 387 6.43 42.34 -9.40
CA TYR A 387 5.83 43.66 -9.17
C TYR A 387 5.64 44.04 -7.70
N GLU A 388 6.07 43.22 -6.72
CA GLU A 388 5.92 43.50 -5.28
C GLU A 388 6.49 44.86 -4.86
N LYS A 389 7.53 45.35 -5.56
CA LYS A 389 8.10 46.69 -5.34
C LYS A 389 7.10 47.84 -5.54
N PHE A 390 6.04 47.63 -6.32
CA PHE A 390 4.99 48.60 -6.62
C PHE A 390 3.69 48.35 -5.81
N GLY A 391 3.77 47.47 -4.81
CA GLY A 391 2.67 47.04 -3.96
C GLY A 391 2.35 45.56 -4.15
N ASP A 392 2.18 44.85 -3.04
CA ASP A 392 1.75 43.45 -3.04
C ASP A 392 0.41 43.27 -3.76
N PHE A 393 0.22 42.12 -4.41
CA PHE A 393 -0.98 41.78 -5.18
C PHE A 393 -2.28 42.03 -4.43
N VAL A 394 -2.33 41.68 -3.13
CA VAL A 394 -3.54 41.85 -2.31
C VAL A 394 -3.82 43.33 -2.09
N TRP A 395 -2.80 44.07 -1.66
CA TRP A 395 -2.89 45.49 -1.38
C TRP A 395 -3.26 46.28 -2.64
N ARG A 396 -2.62 45.97 -3.78
CA ARG A 396 -2.96 46.60 -5.07
C ARG A 396 -4.35 46.24 -5.58
N SER A 397 -4.80 45.01 -5.37
CA SER A 397 -6.16 44.63 -5.73
C SER A 397 -7.21 45.36 -4.89
N GLU A 398 -6.91 45.67 -3.62
CA GLU A 398 -7.79 46.45 -2.76
C GLU A 398 -7.86 47.92 -3.19
N ASP A 399 -6.74 48.51 -3.57
CA ASP A 399 -6.67 49.89 -4.07
C ASP A 399 -7.43 50.05 -5.40
N GLU A 400 -7.22 49.13 -6.36
CA GLU A 400 -7.80 49.25 -7.71
C GLU A 400 -9.25 48.75 -7.85
N LEU A 401 -9.61 47.69 -7.12
CA LEU A 401 -10.93 47.06 -7.25
C LEU A 401 -11.86 47.38 -6.07
N GLY A 402 -11.32 47.98 -5.02
CA GLY A 402 -12.02 48.26 -3.77
C GLY A 402 -12.11 47.04 -2.84
N PRO A 403 -12.44 47.29 -1.56
CA PRO A 403 -12.29 46.30 -0.48
C PRO A 403 -13.17 45.07 -0.66
N ARG A 404 -14.41 45.21 -1.17
CA ARG A 404 -15.33 44.08 -1.35
C ARG A 404 -14.84 43.08 -2.41
N LYS A 405 -14.33 43.57 -3.55
CA LYS A 405 -13.84 42.70 -4.62
C LYS A 405 -12.53 42.03 -4.23
N ALA A 406 -11.61 42.77 -3.60
CA ALA A 406 -10.37 42.22 -3.06
C ALA A 406 -10.62 41.13 -2.01
N HIS A 407 -11.59 41.31 -1.11
CA HIS A 407 -11.92 40.27 -0.13
C HIS A 407 -12.47 38.98 -0.75
N LEU A 408 -13.21 39.07 -1.87
CA LEU A 408 -13.67 37.88 -2.61
C LEU A 408 -12.51 37.14 -3.29
N ILE A 409 -11.50 37.87 -3.76
CA ILE A 409 -10.25 37.30 -4.29
C ILE A 409 -9.50 36.56 -3.17
N LEU A 410 -9.33 37.19 -2.01
CA LEU A 410 -8.68 36.59 -0.84
C LEU A 410 -9.38 35.30 -0.38
N ARG A 411 -10.71 35.30 -0.27
CA ARG A 411 -11.47 34.10 0.08
C ARG A 411 -11.30 32.95 -0.91
N ARG A 412 -10.97 33.21 -2.18
CA ARG A 412 -10.65 32.15 -3.14
C ARG A 412 -9.25 31.59 -2.92
N LEU A 413 -8.29 32.44 -2.58
CA LEU A 413 -6.92 32.01 -2.25
C LEU A 413 -6.90 31.11 -0.99
N GLU A 414 -7.74 31.42 0.00
CA GLU A 414 -7.90 30.61 1.22
C GLU A 414 -8.47 29.19 0.98
N LYS A 415 -9.09 28.94 -0.19
CA LYS A 415 -9.58 27.59 -0.54
C LYS A 415 -8.45 26.62 -0.89
N VAL A 416 -7.26 27.12 -1.21
CA VAL A 416 -6.10 26.29 -1.53
C VAL A 416 -5.52 25.75 -0.22
N SER A 417 -5.30 24.43 -0.14
CA SER A 417 -4.74 23.84 1.08
C SER A 417 -3.31 24.31 1.36
N SER A 418 -2.86 24.16 2.61
CA SER A 418 -1.47 24.43 3.00
C SER A 418 -0.44 23.61 2.21
N HIS A 419 -0.80 22.38 1.82
CA HIS A 419 0.04 21.51 1.01
C HIS A 419 0.22 22.09 -0.39
N CYS A 420 -0.89 22.42 -1.06
CA CYS A 420 -0.85 22.95 -2.42
C CYS A 420 -0.30 24.37 -2.48
N SER A 421 -0.58 25.23 -1.50
CA SER A 421 -0.02 26.58 -1.46
C SER A 421 1.50 26.57 -1.36
N THR A 422 2.08 25.60 -0.64
CA THR A 422 3.54 25.41 -0.58
C THR A 422 4.10 24.96 -1.94
N LEU A 423 3.47 23.97 -2.59
CA LEU A 423 3.92 23.47 -3.89
C LEU A 423 3.75 24.50 -5.01
N LEU A 424 2.69 25.29 -4.99
CA LEU A 424 2.41 26.34 -5.98
C LEU A 424 3.34 27.56 -5.86
N ARG A 425 4.17 27.65 -4.82
CA ARG A 425 5.26 28.64 -4.69
C ARG A 425 6.58 28.17 -5.31
N SER A 426 6.59 27.03 -5.99
CA SER A 426 7.79 26.53 -6.68
C SER A 426 8.26 27.49 -7.77
N ALA A 427 9.55 27.46 -8.15
CA ALA A 427 10.06 28.38 -9.18
C ALA A 427 9.35 28.19 -10.53
N TYR A 428 9.11 26.94 -10.94
CA TYR A 428 8.35 26.62 -12.14
C TYR A 428 7.47 25.39 -11.93
N ILE A 429 6.41 25.31 -12.74
CA ILE A 429 5.49 24.17 -12.77
C ILE A 429 5.35 23.69 -14.22
N GLN A 430 5.58 22.40 -14.45
CA GLN A 430 5.37 21.76 -15.74
C GLN A 430 4.33 20.65 -15.63
N SER A 431 3.52 20.44 -16.66
CA SER A 431 2.62 19.31 -16.72
C SER A 431 3.30 18.12 -17.40
N ARG A 432 3.16 16.93 -16.80
CA ARG A 432 3.54 15.66 -17.43
C ARG A 432 2.31 14.76 -17.52
N THR A 433 2.22 14.00 -18.61
CA THR A 433 1.17 13.00 -18.78
C THR A 433 1.78 11.62 -18.65
N GLU A 434 1.29 10.84 -17.69
CA GLU A 434 1.61 9.43 -17.54
C GLU A 434 0.40 8.60 -17.98
N THR A 435 0.62 7.50 -18.69
CA THR A 435 -0.44 6.56 -19.04
C THR A 435 -0.24 5.28 -18.29
N MET A 436 -1.26 4.83 -17.56
CA MET A 436 -1.18 3.60 -16.76
C MET A 436 -2.29 2.63 -17.16
N PRO A 437 -1.99 1.32 -17.25
CA PRO A 437 -3.02 0.31 -17.42
C PRO A 437 -3.81 0.10 -16.12
N TYR A 438 -5.09 -0.20 -16.26
CA TYR A 438 -5.96 -0.67 -15.19
C TYR A 438 -6.86 -1.79 -15.72
N LEU A 439 -7.22 -2.71 -14.83
CA LEU A 439 -8.11 -3.81 -15.17
C LEU A 439 -9.57 -3.37 -15.02
N PHE A 440 -10.37 -3.63 -16.04
CA PHE A 440 -11.78 -3.34 -16.09
C PHE A 440 -12.57 -4.65 -16.24
N CYS A 441 -13.16 -5.13 -15.16
CA CYS A 441 -13.92 -6.36 -15.13
C CYS A 441 -15.43 -6.10 -15.05
N ARG A 442 -16.21 -6.92 -15.76
CA ARG A 442 -17.69 -6.95 -15.70
C ARG A 442 -18.20 -8.35 -15.47
N SER A 443 -19.35 -8.47 -14.81
CA SER A 443 -20.04 -9.76 -14.65
C SER A 443 -20.73 -10.14 -15.95
N GLU A 444 -20.55 -11.39 -16.41
CA GLU A 444 -21.32 -11.94 -17.53
C GLU A 444 -22.70 -12.46 -17.10
N GLU A 445 -22.82 -12.92 -15.85
CA GLU A 445 -24.03 -13.50 -15.28
C GLU A 445 -24.49 -12.68 -14.07
N VAL A 446 -25.73 -12.19 -14.09
CA VAL A 446 -26.39 -11.66 -12.88
C VAL A 446 -27.02 -12.86 -12.16
N ARG A 447 -26.36 -13.36 -11.10
CA ARG A 447 -26.92 -14.46 -10.30
C ARG A 447 -28.01 -13.93 -9.38
N PRO A 448 -29.19 -14.57 -9.32
CA PRO A 448 -30.26 -14.12 -8.43
C PRO A 448 -29.86 -14.40 -6.97
N PRO A 449 -29.85 -13.39 -6.08
CA PRO A 449 -29.65 -13.62 -4.65
C PRO A 449 -30.86 -14.41 -4.10
N GLY A 450 -30.58 -15.45 -3.30
CA GLY A 450 -31.62 -16.12 -2.53
C GLY A 450 -32.03 -15.24 -1.35
N MET A 451 -33.28 -15.35 -0.88
CA MET A 451 -33.86 -14.48 0.16
C MET A 451 -33.12 -14.49 1.52
N VAL A 452 -32.24 -15.47 1.75
CA VAL A 452 -31.43 -15.62 2.98
C VAL A 452 -29.94 -15.76 2.69
N TRP A 453 -29.54 -16.15 1.46
CA TRP A 453 -28.19 -16.54 1.09
C TRP A 453 -27.71 -15.73 -0.12
N TYR A 454 -26.59 -15.00 0.03
CA TYR A 454 -25.95 -14.27 -1.07
C TYR A 454 -25.11 -15.19 -1.96
N SER A 455 -24.91 -14.82 -3.23
CA SER A 455 -24.06 -15.59 -4.15
C SER A 455 -22.57 -15.41 -3.85
N ILE A 456 -21.79 -16.47 -4.05
CA ILE A 456 -20.33 -16.46 -4.00
C ILE A 456 -19.74 -15.53 -5.08
N LEU A 457 -18.90 -14.56 -4.68
CA LEU A 457 -18.26 -13.59 -5.59
C LEU A 457 -17.12 -14.21 -6.42
N LYS A 458 -16.38 -15.15 -5.86
CA LYS A 458 -15.21 -15.76 -6.54
C LYS A 458 -15.65 -16.60 -7.75
N ASP A 459 -16.75 -17.34 -7.61
CA ASP A 459 -17.37 -18.14 -8.68
C ASP A 459 -18.13 -17.31 -9.73
N THR A 460 -18.29 -16.00 -9.54
CA THR A 460 -18.87 -15.13 -10.55
C THR A 460 -17.96 -15.09 -11.77
N LYS A 461 -18.50 -15.44 -12.94
CA LYS A 461 -17.80 -15.31 -14.22
C LYS A 461 -17.69 -13.83 -14.57
N VAL A 462 -16.46 -13.36 -14.72
CA VAL A 462 -16.17 -11.97 -15.08
C VAL A 462 -15.32 -11.92 -16.34
N THR A 463 -15.68 -11.03 -17.25
CA THR A 463 -14.86 -10.63 -18.39
C THR A 463 -14.03 -9.44 -17.99
N CYS A 464 -12.71 -9.58 -18.05
CA CYS A 464 -11.77 -8.52 -17.72
C CYS A 464 -11.05 -8.02 -18.97
N GLU A 465 -11.05 -6.70 -19.17
CA GLU A 465 -10.33 -6.00 -20.22
C GLU A 465 -9.27 -5.08 -19.59
N GLU A 466 -8.10 -4.99 -20.21
CA GLU A 466 -7.10 -3.99 -19.83
C GLU A 466 -7.40 -2.66 -20.53
N LYS A 467 -7.50 -1.58 -19.76
CA LYS A 467 -7.74 -0.22 -20.26
C LYS A 467 -6.66 0.73 -19.79
N MET A 468 -6.46 1.81 -20.54
CA MET A 468 -5.46 2.84 -20.21
C MET A 468 -6.14 4.06 -19.60
N VAL A 469 -5.52 4.66 -18.58
CA VAL A 469 -5.91 5.96 -18.05
C VAL A 469 -4.76 6.95 -18.19
N SER A 470 -5.06 8.13 -18.74
CA SER A 470 -4.12 9.25 -18.81
C SER A 470 -4.17 10.07 -17.53
N MET A 471 -3.07 10.06 -16.80
CA MET A 471 -2.85 10.76 -15.55
C MET A 471 -2.00 11.99 -15.80
N LEU A 472 -2.64 13.17 -15.73
CA LEU A 472 -1.93 14.45 -15.80
C LEU A 472 -1.41 14.81 -14.40
N ARG A 473 -0.14 15.20 -14.31
CA ARG A 473 0.51 15.62 -13.05
C ARG A 473 1.28 16.91 -13.23
N ASN A 474 1.26 17.74 -12.19
CA ASN A 474 2.22 18.82 -12.05
C ASN A 474 3.59 18.26 -11.63
N THR A 475 4.64 18.79 -12.23
CA THR A 475 6.04 18.60 -11.89
C THR A 475 6.53 19.94 -11.34
N TYR A 476 6.92 19.93 -10.07
CA TYR A 476 7.40 21.10 -9.34
C TYR A 476 8.92 21.03 -9.27
N GLY A 477 9.59 22.14 -9.57
CA GLY A 477 11.04 22.20 -9.43
C GLY A 477 11.60 23.60 -9.19
N GLU A 478 12.91 23.63 -8.94
CA GLU A 478 13.68 24.84 -8.64
C GLU A 478 14.38 25.46 -9.87
N SER A 479 14.81 24.67 -10.85
CA SER A 479 15.21 25.14 -12.20
C SER A 479 14.64 24.30 -13.36
N LYS A 480 14.28 24.93 -14.50
CA LYS A 480 13.61 24.31 -15.68
C LYS A 480 14.31 23.10 -16.32
N GLY A 481 15.51 22.73 -15.84
CA GLY A 481 16.39 21.73 -16.45
C GLY A 481 16.35 20.31 -15.86
N ARG A 482 15.52 20.00 -14.84
CA ARG A 482 15.49 18.66 -14.21
C ARG A 482 14.17 18.24 -13.57
#